data_AF-Q4RGD4-F1
#
_entry.id   AF-Q4RGD4-F1
#
_cell.length_a   1.000
_cell.length_b   1.000
_cell.length_c   1.000
_cell.angle_alpha   90.00
_cell.angle_beta   90.00
_cell.angle_gamma   90.00
#
_symmetry.space_group_name_H-M   'P 1'
#
loop_
_entity.id
_entity.type
_entity.pdbx_description
1 polymer ?
#
loop_
_entity_poly.entity_id
_entity_poly.type
_entity_poly.pdbx_seq_one_letter_code
_entity_poly.pdbx_strand_id
1 'polypeptide(L)'
;GEYPSDLFNLQARRRGAVVLHAFGMIYMFIALAIVCDEFFVPALTVITEKLSISDDVAGATFMAAGGSAPELFTSIIGIFISHSNVGIGTIVGSAVFNILFVIGMCAIFSKEILNLTWWPLFRDVSFYILDLVLLIVFFLDNVISVWESVTLLSGYAAYVIFMKFNSSVEAFVKDCMNKNQVVEV
;
A
#
# COMPACT_ATOMS: atom_id res chain seq x y z
N GLY A 1 19.74 -15.23 -17.94
CA GLY A 1 18.77 -14.36 -17.26
C GLY A 1 18.33 -15.09 -16.03
N GLU A 2 18.36 -14.43 -14.88
CA GLU A 2 18.18 -14.99 -13.52
C GLU A 2 16.75 -15.48 -13.21
N TYR A 3 16.04 -15.97 -14.23
CA TYR A 3 14.72 -16.59 -14.07
C TYR A 3 14.85 -18.09 -14.29
N PRO A 4 14.03 -18.91 -13.59
CA PRO A 4 14.02 -20.35 -13.79
C PRO A 4 13.81 -20.70 -15.26
N SER A 5 14.48 -21.76 -15.72
CA SER A 5 14.37 -22.21 -17.11
C SER A 5 12.91 -22.48 -17.45
N ASP A 6 12.41 -21.79 -18.48
CA ASP A 6 11.05 -21.96 -18.95
C ASP A 6 10.81 -23.42 -19.40
N LEU A 7 9.61 -23.94 -19.13
CA LEU A 7 9.19 -25.24 -19.65
C LEU A 7 9.16 -25.26 -21.19
N PHE A 8 8.97 -24.10 -21.83
CA PHE A 8 8.89 -24.00 -23.29
C PHE A 8 10.15 -23.42 -23.94
N ASN A 9 10.80 -24.23 -24.78
CA ASN A 9 11.91 -23.79 -25.61
C ASN A 9 11.51 -22.67 -26.60
N LEU A 10 12.48 -21.86 -27.01
CA LEU A 10 12.29 -20.67 -27.85
C LEU A 10 11.61 -20.97 -29.21
N GLN A 11 11.81 -22.18 -29.75
CA GLN A 11 11.11 -22.69 -30.94
C GLN A 11 9.64 -23.03 -30.69
N ALA A 12 9.28 -23.53 -29.51
CA ALA A 12 7.89 -23.80 -29.12
C ALA A 12 7.11 -22.49 -28.92
N ARG A 13 7.74 -21.46 -28.35
CA ARG A 13 7.18 -20.11 -28.26
C ARG A 13 6.87 -19.52 -29.63
N ARG A 14 7.81 -19.59 -30.59
CA ARG A 14 7.58 -19.14 -31.98
C ARG A 14 6.49 -19.93 -32.73
N ARG A 15 6.21 -21.17 -32.31
CA ARG A 15 5.14 -22.03 -32.88
C ARG A 15 3.77 -21.85 -32.22
N GLY A 16 3.60 -20.90 -31.30
CA GLY A 16 2.31 -20.56 -30.69
C GLY A 16 2.22 -20.78 -29.18
N ALA A 17 3.23 -21.32 -28.50
CA ALA A 17 3.21 -21.49 -27.05
C ALA A 17 3.16 -20.16 -26.26
N VAL A 18 3.43 -19.03 -26.91
CA VAL A 18 3.20 -17.69 -26.33
C VAL A 18 1.72 -17.48 -25.95
N VAL A 19 0.79 -18.04 -26.71
CA VAL A 19 -0.65 -17.95 -26.42
C VAL A 19 -0.97 -18.66 -25.10
N LEU A 20 -0.38 -19.82 -24.85
CA LEU A 20 -0.56 -20.56 -23.60
C LEU A 20 -0.01 -19.79 -22.40
N HIS A 21 1.15 -19.13 -22.54
CA HIS A 21 1.67 -18.25 -21.49
C HIS A 21 0.75 -17.05 -21.22
N ALA A 22 0.22 -16.42 -22.28
CA ALA A 22 -0.71 -15.31 -22.13
C ALA A 22 -1.98 -15.74 -21.38
N PHE A 23 -2.56 -16.89 -21.75
CA PHE A 23 -3.69 -17.46 -21.03
C PHE A 23 -3.35 -17.78 -19.56
N GLY A 24 -2.19 -18.38 -19.30
CA GLY A 24 -1.75 -18.68 -17.95
C GLY A 24 -1.58 -17.42 -17.08
N MET A 25 -0.99 -16.35 -17.63
CA MET A 25 -0.84 -15.08 -16.93
C MET A 25 -2.19 -14.42 -16.64
N ILE A 26 -3.10 -14.37 -17.63
CA ILE A 26 -4.44 -13.81 -17.45
C ILE A 26 -5.22 -14.61 -16.40
N TYR A 27 -5.17 -15.93 -16.47
CA TYR A 27 -5.83 -16.80 -15.51
C TYR A 27 -5.32 -16.57 -14.08
N MET A 28 -3.99 -16.54 -13.89
CA MET A 28 -3.39 -16.30 -12.58
C MET A 28 -3.71 -14.90 -12.04
N PHE A 29 -3.70 -13.88 -12.90
CA PHE A 29 -4.07 -12.52 -12.54
C PHE A 29 -5.54 -12.43 -12.07
N ILE A 30 -6.47 -12.99 -12.83
CA ILE A 30 -7.89 -13.02 -12.47
C ILE A 30 -8.11 -13.82 -11.19
N ALA A 31 -7.49 -15.00 -11.06
CA ALA A 31 -7.62 -15.84 -9.88
C ALA A 31 -7.12 -15.12 -8.62
N LEU A 32 -5.96 -14.47 -8.67
CA LEU A 32 -5.45 -13.66 -7.55
C LEU A 32 -6.38 -12.49 -7.22
N ALA A 33 -6.88 -11.78 -8.23
CA ALA A 33 -7.81 -10.67 -8.03
C ALA A 33 -9.09 -11.12 -7.31
N ILE A 34 -9.71 -12.21 -7.76
CA ILE A 34 -10.93 -12.77 -7.13
C ILE A 34 -10.64 -13.22 -5.70
N VAL A 35 -9.52 -13.90 -5.45
CA VAL A 35 -9.16 -14.34 -4.10
C VAL A 35 -8.95 -13.15 -3.16
N CYS A 36 -8.32 -12.07 -3.65
CA CYS A 36 -8.11 -10.88 -2.86
C CYS A 36 -9.44 -10.16 -2.53
N ASP A 37 -10.32 -10.02 -3.52
CA ASP A 37 -11.57 -9.27 -3.37
C ASP A 37 -12.65 -10.06 -2.60
N GLU A 38 -12.84 -11.35 -2.92
CA GLU A 38 -13.93 -12.15 -2.33
C GLU A 38 -13.59 -12.79 -0.98
N PHE A 39 -12.30 -13.05 -0.71
CA PHE A 39 -11.91 -13.76 0.53
C PHE A 39 -11.08 -12.88 1.46
N PHE A 40 -10.08 -12.18 0.91
CA PHE A 40 -9.09 -11.51 1.74
C PHE A 40 -9.61 -10.18 2.32
N VAL A 41 -10.27 -9.33 1.52
CA VAL A 41 -10.89 -8.09 2.00
C VAL A 41 -11.98 -8.38 3.06
N PRO A 42 -12.95 -9.30 2.85
CA PRO A 42 -13.96 -9.61 3.87
C PRO A 42 -13.37 -10.20 5.16
N ALA A 43 -12.31 -11.02 5.04
CA ALA A 43 -11.63 -11.55 6.22
C ALA A 43 -11.01 -10.43 7.08
N LEU A 44 -10.41 -9.41 6.45
CA LEU A 44 -9.89 -8.24 7.15
C LEU A 44 -11.01 -7.45 7.84
N THR A 45 -12.14 -7.23 7.15
CA THR A 45 -13.30 -6.54 7.72
C THR A 45 -13.82 -7.25 8.98
N VAL A 46 -13.96 -8.58 8.94
CA VAL A 46 -14.40 -9.37 10.11
C VAL A 46 -13.40 -9.22 11.27
N ILE A 47 -12.09 -9.22 11.00
CA ILE A 47 -11.06 -9.04 12.03
C ILE A 47 -11.18 -7.65 12.66
N THR A 48 -11.31 -6.59 11.85
CA THR A 48 -11.40 -5.21 12.37
C THR A 48 -12.67 -4.97 13.18
N GLU A 49 -13.79 -5.55 12.76
CA GLU A 49 -15.05 -5.52 13.51
C GLU A 49 -14.93 -6.26 14.85
N LYS A 50 -14.33 -7.45 14.86
CA LYS A 50 -14.14 -8.24 16.11
C LYS A 50 -13.18 -7.56 17.08
N LEU A 51 -12.20 -6.82 16.57
CA LEU A 51 -11.27 -6.04 17.39
C LEU A 51 -11.83 -4.67 17.81
N SER A 52 -13.05 -4.31 17.37
CA SER A 52 -13.69 -3.01 17.67
C SER A 52 -12.79 -1.81 17.34
N ILE A 53 -12.07 -1.91 16.21
CA ILE A 53 -11.23 -0.83 15.69
C ILE A 53 -12.12 0.16 14.95
N SER A 54 -11.87 1.47 15.09
CA SER A 54 -12.64 2.48 14.35
C SER A 54 -12.39 2.38 12.84
N ASP A 55 -13.38 2.74 12.02
CA ASP A 55 -13.31 2.63 10.57
C ASP A 55 -12.12 3.40 9.97
N ASP A 56 -11.81 4.58 10.51
CA ASP A 56 -10.62 5.37 10.10
C ASP A 56 -9.31 4.62 10.34
N VAL A 57 -9.20 3.89 11.46
CA VAL A 57 -8.00 3.14 11.82
C VAL A 57 -7.94 1.83 11.04
N ALA A 58 -9.08 1.16 10.89
CA ALA A 58 -9.21 -0.07 10.10
C ALA A 58 -8.84 0.16 8.64
N GLY A 59 -9.34 1.26 8.05
CA GLY A 59 -9.03 1.69 6.69
C GLY A 59 -7.54 1.98 6.48
N ALA A 60 -6.97 2.83 7.33
CA ALA A 60 -5.58 3.28 7.19
C ALA A 60 -4.52 2.24 7.61
N THR A 61 -4.91 1.14 8.27
CA THR A 61 -3.97 0.09 8.69
C THR A 61 -4.29 -1.26 8.05
N PHE A 62 -5.33 -1.96 8.49
CA PHE A 62 -5.62 -3.33 8.06
C PHE A 62 -6.05 -3.41 6.60
N MET A 63 -6.95 -2.53 6.14
CA MET A 63 -7.40 -2.55 4.75
C MET A 63 -6.28 -2.11 3.80
N ALA A 64 -5.53 -1.06 4.15
CA ALA A 64 -4.39 -0.60 3.37
C ALA A 64 -3.24 -1.64 3.31
N ALA A 65 -2.85 -2.23 4.45
CA ALA A 65 -1.84 -3.28 4.49
C ALA A 65 -2.30 -4.53 3.73
N GLY A 66 -3.60 -4.80 3.78
CA GLY A 66 -4.22 -5.86 3.01
C GLY A 66 -4.06 -5.66 1.51
N GLY A 67 -4.54 -4.53 0.98
CA GLY A 67 -4.46 -4.24 -0.46
C GLY A 67 -3.04 -4.32 -1.02
N SER A 68 -2.05 -3.89 -0.23
CA SER A 68 -0.63 -3.90 -0.62
C SER A 68 0.09 -5.22 -0.36
N ALA A 69 -0.53 -6.20 0.33
CA ALA A 69 0.13 -7.46 0.67
C ALA A 69 0.56 -8.27 -0.57
N PRO A 70 -0.28 -8.46 -1.61
CA PRO A 70 0.13 -9.16 -2.82
C PRO A 70 1.32 -8.47 -3.51
N GLU A 71 1.29 -7.14 -3.61
CA GLU A 71 2.38 -6.34 -4.19
C GLU A 71 3.69 -6.50 -3.40
N LEU A 72 3.62 -6.50 -2.07
CA LEU A 72 4.76 -6.75 -1.20
C LEU A 72 5.36 -8.13 -1.47
N PHE A 73 4.54 -9.18 -1.54
CA PHE A 73 5.03 -10.54 -1.80
C PHE A 73 5.66 -10.67 -3.19
N THR A 74 5.03 -10.10 -4.22
CA THR A 74 5.60 -10.10 -5.58
C THR A 74 6.93 -9.34 -5.64
N SER A 75 7.04 -8.22 -4.92
CA SER A 75 8.28 -7.44 -4.83
C SER A 75 9.39 -8.20 -4.11
N ILE A 76 9.08 -8.89 -2.99
CA ILE A 76 10.02 -9.74 -2.26
C ILE A 76 10.53 -10.86 -3.17
N ILE A 77 9.62 -11.60 -3.82
CA ILE A 77 9.97 -12.68 -4.74
C ILE A 77 10.82 -12.13 -5.91
N GLY A 78 10.45 -10.98 -6.46
CA GLY A 78 11.20 -10.31 -7.52
C GLY A 78 12.61 -9.93 -7.12
N ILE A 79 12.83 -9.44 -5.90
CA ILE A 79 14.17 -9.10 -5.38
C ILE A 79 15.01 -10.38 -5.20
N PHE A 80 14.44 -11.44 -4.62
CA PHE A 80 15.15 -12.69 -4.39
C PHE A 80 15.48 -13.47 -5.66
N ILE A 81 14.66 -13.37 -6.71
CA ILE A 81 14.86 -14.10 -7.97
C ILE A 81 15.68 -13.26 -8.97
N SER A 82 15.37 -11.98 -9.14
CA SER A 82 15.92 -11.18 -10.24
C SER A 82 17.20 -10.42 -9.91
N HIS A 83 17.70 -10.48 -8.66
CA HIS A 83 18.92 -9.81 -8.15
C HIS A 83 19.16 -8.40 -8.74
N SER A 84 18.10 -7.63 -8.99
CA SER A 84 18.19 -6.39 -9.75
C SER A 84 17.57 -5.22 -9.00
N ASN A 85 18.11 -4.02 -9.23
CA ASN A 85 17.59 -2.75 -8.71
C ASN A 85 16.18 -2.39 -9.23
N VAL A 86 15.56 -3.25 -10.06
CA VAL A 86 14.20 -3.10 -10.59
C VAL A 86 13.15 -3.10 -9.46
N GLY A 87 13.44 -3.73 -8.32
CA GLY A 87 12.51 -3.81 -7.19
C GLY A 87 12.07 -2.44 -6.64
N ILE A 88 13.01 -1.50 -6.45
CA ILE A 88 12.71 -0.19 -5.84
C ILE A 88 11.86 0.68 -6.77
N GLY A 89 12.21 0.73 -8.07
CA GLY A 89 11.44 1.48 -9.06
C GLY A 89 10.00 0.96 -9.19
N THR A 90 9.80 -0.35 -9.00
CA THR A 90 8.46 -0.96 -9.00
C THR A 90 7.64 -0.54 -7.77
N ILE A 91 8.25 -0.52 -6.59
CA ILE A 91 7.58 -0.12 -5.34
C ILE A 91 7.16 1.36 -5.39
N VAL A 92 8.10 2.26 -5.73
CA VAL A 92 7.81 3.70 -5.82
C VAL A 92 6.81 3.99 -6.93
N GLY A 93 6.94 3.31 -8.08
CA GLY A 93 5.99 3.42 -9.18
C GLY A 93 4.57 3.00 -8.80
N SER A 94 4.42 1.89 -8.06
CA SER A 94 3.12 1.42 -7.57
C SER A 94 2.49 2.41 -6.58
N ALA A 95 3.29 2.96 -5.66
CA ALA A 95 2.81 3.95 -4.70
C ALA A 95 2.27 5.22 -5.38
N VAL A 96 3.00 5.74 -6.38
CA VAL A 96 2.56 6.88 -7.19
C VAL A 96 1.32 6.54 -8.01
N PHE A 97 1.25 5.34 -8.59
CA PHE A 97 0.08 4.87 -9.33
C PHE A 97 -1.16 4.78 -8.44
N ASN A 98 -1.05 4.22 -7.23
CA ASN A 98 -2.17 4.10 -6.30
C ASN A 98 -2.69 5.48 -5.86
N ILE A 99 -1.81 6.45 -5.59
CA ILE A 99 -2.25 7.80 -5.18
C ILE A 99 -2.88 8.57 -6.34
N LEU A 100 -2.32 8.50 -7.54
CA LEU A 100 -2.80 9.30 -8.67
C LEU A 100 -3.98 8.63 -9.38
N PHE A 101 -3.79 7.37 -9.79
CA PHE A 101 -4.75 6.67 -10.62
C PHE A 101 -5.89 6.08 -9.80
N VAL A 102 -5.61 5.32 -8.73
CA VAL A 102 -6.68 4.65 -7.97
C VAL A 102 -7.56 5.67 -7.27
N ILE A 103 -6.99 6.63 -6.53
CA ILE A 103 -7.78 7.70 -5.88
C ILE A 103 -8.52 8.55 -6.93
N GLY A 104 -7.87 8.88 -8.05
CA GLY A 104 -8.51 9.63 -9.14
C GLY A 104 -9.72 8.89 -9.73
N MET A 105 -9.60 7.59 -9.94
CA MET A 105 -10.71 6.75 -10.40
C MET A 105 -11.81 6.64 -9.34
N CYS A 106 -11.47 6.45 -8.06
CA CYS A 106 -12.44 6.47 -6.97
C CYS A 106 -13.23 7.79 -6.93
N ALA A 107 -12.57 8.93 -7.14
CA ALA A 107 -13.21 10.24 -7.19
C ALA A 107 -14.15 10.41 -8.40
N ILE A 108 -13.75 9.92 -9.59
CA ILE A 108 -14.57 10.01 -10.82
C ILE A 108 -15.79 9.08 -10.76
N PHE A 109 -15.62 7.87 -10.23
CA PHE A 109 -16.67 6.85 -10.20
C PHE A 109 -17.52 6.86 -8.92
N SER A 110 -17.18 7.70 -7.93
CA SER A 110 -18.00 7.88 -6.74
C SER A 110 -19.35 8.50 -7.11
N LYS A 111 -20.43 7.83 -6.70
CA LYS A 111 -21.81 8.33 -6.86
C LYS A 111 -22.26 9.22 -5.71
N GLU A 112 -21.46 9.30 -4.65
CA GLU A 112 -21.78 10.00 -3.41
C GLU A 112 -20.70 11.03 -3.06
N ILE A 113 -21.07 12.00 -2.21
CA ILE A 113 -20.15 13.01 -1.71
C ILE A 113 -19.20 12.35 -0.72
N LEU A 114 -17.92 12.30 -1.08
CA LEU A 114 -16.84 11.79 -0.23
C LEU A 114 -16.49 12.85 0.82
N ASN A 115 -17.05 12.71 2.02
CA ASN A 115 -16.73 13.58 3.15
C ASN A 115 -15.41 13.14 3.78
N LEU A 116 -14.34 13.91 3.54
CA LEU A 116 -13.03 13.66 4.12
C LEU A 116 -12.87 14.46 5.42
N THR A 117 -12.64 13.77 6.52
CA THR A 117 -12.27 14.40 7.79
C THR A 117 -10.85 14.96 7.70
N TRP A 118 -10.70 16.25 8.01
CA TRP A 118 -9.41 16.96 7.88
C TRP A 118 -8.29 16.35 8.73
N TRP A 119 -8.60 15.89 9.95
CA TRP A 119 -7.59 15.40 10.89
C TRP A 119 -6.90 14.10 10.45
N PRO A 120 -7.62 12.99 10.18
CA PRO A 120 -7.01 11.77 9.62
C PRO A 120 -6.24 12.02 8.33
N LEU A 121 -6.80 12.84 7.42
CA LEU A 121 -6.15 13.15 6.15
C LEU A 121 -4.81 13.87 6.36
N PHE A 122 -4.78 14.92 7.19
CA PHE A 122 -3.55 15.66 7.45
C PHE A 122 -2.50 14.78 8.13
N ARG A 123 -2.90 13.94 9.10
CA ARG A 123 -2.03 12.97 9.75
C ARG A 123 -1.40 12.03 8.73
N ASP A 124 -2.21 11.35 7.93
CA ASP A 124 -1.74 10.31 6.99
C ASP A 124 -0.81 10.91 5.92
N VAL A 125 -1.18 12.07 5.37
CA VAL A 125 -0.34 12.80 4.40
C VAL A 125 0.99 13.24 5.01
N SER A 126 0.99 13.70 6.27
CA SER A 126 2.21 14.15 6.93
C SER A 126 3.20 13.01 7.16
N PHE A 127 2.72 11.86 7.67
CA PHE A 127 3.56 10.66 7.81
C PHE A 127 4.06 10.16 6.45
N TYR A 128 3.18 10.14 5.45
CA TYR A 128 3.54 9.70 4.10
C TYR A 128 4.62 10.56 3.46
N ILE A 129 4.53 11.90 3.58
CA ILE A 129 5.56 12.82 3.07
C ILE A 129 6.89 12.61 3.82
N LEU A 130 6.84 12.43 5.15
CA LEU A 130 8.04 12.19 5.95
C LEU A 130 8.75 10.91 5.50
N ASP A 131 8.01 9.80 5.36
CA ASP A 131 8.57 8.52 4.93
C ASP A 131 9.12 8.58 3.49
N LEU A 132 8.44 9.29 2.58
CA LEU A 132 8.95 9.52 1.22
C LEU A 132 10.23 10.34 1.21
N VAL A 133 10.32 11.40 2.02
CA VAL A 133 11.56 12.20 2.13
C VAL A 133 12.69 11.36 2.68
N LEU A 134 12.43 10.56 3.73
CA LEU A 134 13.41 9.65 4.31
C LEU A 134 13.91 8.63 3.28
N LEU A 135 12.99 8.03 2.52
CA LEU A 135 13.29 7.09 1.44
C LEU A 135 14.16 7.75 0.35
N ILE A 136 13.81 8.96 -0.08
CA ILE A 136 14.59 9.70 -1.08
C ILE A 136 16.01 9.96 -0.58
N VAL A 137 16.16 10.40 0.68
CA VAL A 137 17.48 10.67 1.30
C VAL A 137 18.34 9.41 1.35
N PHE A 138 17.78 8.28 1.78
CA PHE A 138 18.50 6.99 1.83
C PHE A 138 18.79 6.40 0.45
N PHE A 139 18.13 6.90 -0.60
CA PHE A 139 18.37 6.42 -1.96
C PHE A 139 19.39 7.27 -2.73
N LEU A 140 19.85 8.41 -2.17
CA LEU A 140 20.78 9.33 -2.85
C LEU A 140 22.13 8.69 -3.20
N ASP A 141 22.61 7.75 -2.37
CA ASP A 141 23.86 7.03 -2.58
C ASP A 141 23.69 5.75 -3.44
N ASN A 142 22.47 5.48 -3.90
CA ASN A 142 22.06 4.29 -4.67
C ASN A 142 22.31 2.95 -3.95
N VAL A 143 22.55 2.94 -2.63
CA VAL A 143 22.83 1.72 -1.86
C VAL A 143 22.07 1.75 -0.54
N ILE A 144 20.95 1.02 -0.47
CA ILE A 144 20.18 0.93 0.77
C ILE A 144 20.87 -0.03 1.75
N SER A 145 21.35 0.53 2.86
CA SER A 145 21.92 -0.20 3.98
C SER A 145 20.83 -0.87 4.83
N VAL A 146 21.20 -1.93 5.56
CA VAL A 146 20.26 -2.65 6.44
C VAL A 146 19.67 -1.73 7.51
N TRP A 147 20.47 -0.82 8.07
CA TRP A 147 20.00 0.14 9.08
C TRP A 147 18.98 1.14 8.53
N GLU A 148 19.09 1.53 7.26
CA GLU A 148 18.14 2.43 6.58
C GLU A 148 16.81 1.69 6.33
N SER A 149 16.89 0.45 5.86
CA SER A 149 15.72 -0.44 5.73
C SER A 149 15.01 -0.65 7.06
N VAL A 150 15.76 -0.91 8.14
CA VAL A 150 15.20 -1.09 9.49
C VAL A 150 14.59 0.22 10.01
N THR A 151 15.19 1.37 9.70
CA THR A 151 14.65 2.68 10.08
C THR A 151 13.30 2.93 9.40
N LEU A 152 13.19 2.71 8.09
CA LEU A 152 11.93 2.80 7.35
C LEU A 152 10.86 1.84 7.91
N LEU A 153 11.23 0.59 8.18
CA LEU A 153 10.33 -0.40 8.77
C LEU A 153 9.87 0.01 10.18
N SER A 154 10.78 0.58 10.97
CA SER A 154 10.46 1.10 12.31
C SER A 154 9.54 2.32 12.26
N GLY A 155 9.67 3.18 11.23
CA GLY A 155 8.77 4.29 10.97
C GLY A 155 7.35 3.82 10.70
N TYR A 156 7.20 2.81 9.85
CA TYR A 156 5.91 2.15 9.62
C TYR A 156 5.33 1.54 10.91
N ALA A 157 6.14 0.82 11.70
CA ALA A 157 5.69 0.27 12.98
C ALA A 157 5.26 1.37 13.96
N ALA A 158 6.01 2.48 14.03
CA ALA A 158 5.67 3.63 14.85
C ALA A 158 4.36 4.28 14.40
N TYR A 159 4.12 4.40 13.10
CA TYR A 159 2.85 4.88 12.54
C TYR A 159 1.67 3.96 12.94
N VAL A 160 1.80 2.65 12.79
CA VAL A 160 0.76 1.68 13.20
C VAL A 160 0.49 1.75 14.71
N ILE A 161 1.53 1.91 15.53
CA ILE A 161 1.38 2.08 16.98
C ILE A 161 0.69 3.40 17.30
N PHE A 162 1.06 4.49 16.63
CA PHE A 162 0.42 5.80 16.78
C PHE A 162 -1.08 5.73 16.45
N MET A 163 -1.43 4.98 15.39
CA MET A 163 -2.81 4.75 14.98
C MET A 163 -3.67 4.05 16.05
N LYS A 164 -3.08 3.18 16.88
CA LYS A 164 -3.78 2.60 18.04
C LYS A 164 -4.25 3.67 19.04
N PHE A 165 -3.51 4.76 19.16
CA PHE A 165 -3.84 5.88 20.05
C PHE A 165 -4.61 7.00 19.35
N ASN A 166 -5.03 6.79 18.09
CA ASN A 166 -5.66 7.83 17.29
C ASN A 166 -6.86 8.49 17.99
N SER A 167 -7.73 7.72 18.64
CA SER A 167 -8.92 8.28 19.31
C SER A 167 -8.56 9.27 20.43
N SER A 168 -7.47 9.01 21.17
CA SER A 168 -6.99 9.93 22.21
C SER A 168 -6.32 11.17 21.62
N VAL A 169 -5.57 11.01 20.53
CA VAL A 169 -4.91 12.13 19.84
C VAL A 169 -5.94 13.03 19.17
N GLU A 170 -6.94 12.45 18.51
CA GLU A 170 -8.04 13.18 17.88
C GLU A 170 -8.85 13.97 18.91
N ALA A 171 -9.15 13.38 20.08
CA ALA A 171 -9.82 14.08 21.17
C ALA A 171 -8.99 15.27 21.69
N PHE A 172 -7.68 15.08 21.87
CA PHE A 172 -6.77 16.15 22.29
C PHE A 172 -6.67 17.28 21.26
N VAL A 173 -6.60 16.95 19.97
CA VAL A 173 -6.50 17.94 18.90
C VAL A 173 -7.80 18.71 18.74
N LYS A 174 -8.95 18.03 18.79
CA LYS A 174 -10.26 18.68 18.77
C LYS A 174 -10.44 19.61 19.97
N ASP A 175 -9.97 19.24 21.17
CA ASP A 175 -9.98 20.12 22.35
C ASP A 175 -9.09 21.36 22.16
N CYS A 176 -7.91 21.19 21.57
CA CYS A 176 -7.00 22.29 21.26
C CYS A 176 -7.54 23.23 20.17
N MET A 177 -8.22 22.68 19.15
CA MET A 177 -8.86 23.45 18.08
C MET A 177 -10.12 24.18 18.56
N ASN A 178 -10.95 23.56 19.39
CA ASN A 178 -12.15 24.20 19.96
C ASN A 178 -11.79 25.34 20.91
N LYS A 179 -10.63 25.29 21.59
CA LYS A 179 -10.13 26.45 22.36
C LYS A 179 -9.87 27.69 21.51
N ASN A 180 -9.65 27.53 20.19
CA ASN A 180 -9.40 28.63 19.27
C ASN A 180 -10.66 29.10 18.51
N GLN A 181 -11.80 28.40 18.63
CA GLN A 181 -13.10 28.96 18.21
C GLN A 181 -13.64 29.85 19.34
N VAL A 182 -13.03 31.03 19.49
CA VAL A 182 -13.68 32.12 20.21
C VAL A 182 -14.97 32.41 19.44
N VAL A 183 -16.10 32.22 20.12
CA VAL A 183 -17.43 32.60 19.64
C VAL A 183 -17.36 34.08 19.24
N GLU A 184 -17.32 34.37 17.94
CA GLU A 184 -17.68 35.70 17.46
C GLU A 184 -19.17 35.87 17.75
N VAL A 185 -19.44 36.80 18.65
CA VAL A 185 -20.76 37.17 19.18
C VAL A 185 -21.54 37.97 18.15
#